data_AF-A0A2G1BU98-F1
#
_entry.id   AF-A0A2G1BU98-F1
#
_cell.length_a   1.000
_cell.length_b   1.000
_cell.length_c   1.000
_cell.angle_alpha   90.00
_cell.angle_beta   90.00
_cell.angle_gamma   90.00
#
_symmetry.space_group_name_H-M   'P 1'
#
loop_
_entity.id
_entity.type
_entity.pdbx_description
1 polymer ?
#
loop_
_entity_poly.entity_id
_entity_poly.type
_entity_poly.pdbx_seq_one_letter_code
_entity_poly.pdbx_strand_id
1 'polypeptide(L)'
;MLNKIKNDMKIEYYSEFDDNDFPIVKKLDIEIDESLPITMLLESIHKLTKIPKYREIKWDGKVEKIACSYYFKNSNEPYDFEMIMDLNKPISDFPKKGSKEELSLFIDKNTGLVN
;
A
#
# COMPACT_ATOMS: atom_id res chain seq x y z
N MET A 1 -28.39 -14.83 1.51
CA MET A 1 -27.26 -15.32 0.68
C MET A 1 -25.96 -14.88 1.35
N LEU A 2 -25.12 -15.88 1.66
CA LEU A 2 -23.70 -15.84 2.05
C LEU A 2 -23.25 -14.79 3.09
N ASN A 3 -23.08 -15.24 4.34
CA ASN A 3 -22.21 -14.59 5.32
C ASN A 3 -20.81 -14.48 4.70
N LYS A 4 -20.41 -13.28 4.27
CA LYS A 4 -19.02 -13.00 3.92
C LYS A 4 -18.19 -13.24 5.17
N ILE A 5 -17.30 -14.22 5.12
CA ILE A 5 -16.27 -14.42 6.14
C ILE A 5 -15.34 -13.22 6.02
N LYS A 6 -15.59 -12.22 6.85
CA LYS A 6 -14.64 -11.15 7.06
C LYS A 6 -13.56 -11.71 7.97
N ASN A 7 -12.37 -11.89 7.43
CA ASN A 7 -11.21 -12.27 8.21
C ASN A 7 -10.42 -10.99 8.55
N ASP A 8 -9.92 -10.93 9.78
CA ASP A 8 -8.95 -9.90 10.15
C ASP A 8 -7.62 -10.25 9.50
N MET A 9 -7.19 -9.42 8.55
CA MET A 9 -5.89 -9.54 7.90
C MET A 9 -4.90 -8.64 8.62
N LYS A 10 -3.80 -9.23 9.07
CA LYS A 10 -2.61 -8.49 9.50
C LYS A 10 -1.80 -8.09 8.27
N ILE A 11 -1.39 -6.83 8.22
CA ILE A 11 -0.45 -6.33 7.24
C ILE A 11 0.69 -5.60 7.93
N GLU A 12 1.86 -5.64 7.31
CA GLU A 12 2.90 -4.65 7.56
C GLU A 12 2.92 -3.65 6.40
N TYR A 13 3.13 -2.37 6.71
CA TYR A 13 3.35 -1.38 5.68
C TYR A 13 4.43 -0.37 6.06
N TYR A 14 5.03 0.19 5.02
CA TYR A 14 6.07 1.20 5.03
C TYR A 14 5.53 2.41 4.26
N SER A 15 5.89 3.62 4.67
CA SER A 15 5.40 4.84 4.03
C SER A 15 6.48 5.92 4.03
N GLU A 16 6.64 6.61 2.90
CA GLU A 16 7.49 7.80 2.84
C GLU A 16 6.82 9.07 3.40
N PHE A 17 5.56 8.98 3.85
CA PHE A 17 4.83 10.08 4.49
C PHE A 17 5.15 10.23 5.97
N ASP A 18 5.97 9.35 6.54
CA ASP A 18 6.43 9.48 7.91
C ASP A 18 7.57 10.51 7.96
N ASP A 19 7.52 11.44 8.93
CA ASP A 19 8.53 12.50 9.13
C ASP A 19 9.89 11.98 9.63
N ASN A 20 10.16 10.69 9.51
CA ASN A 20 11.39 10.05 9.96
C ASN A 20 12.32 9.83 8.77
N ASP A 21 13.64 9.94 9.01
CA ASP A 21 14.68 9.71 7.99
C ASP A 21 14.67 8.28 7.41
N PHE A 22 13.99 7.34 8.08
CA PHE A 22 13.81 5.97 7.62
C PHE A 22 12.33 5.55 7.73
N PRO A 23 11.78 4.84 6.71
CA PRO A 23 10.42 4.31 6.78
C PRO A 23 10.26 3.37 7.98
N ILE A 24 9.38 3.71 8.91
CA ILE A 24 9.09 2.86 10.07
C ILE A 24 8.08 1.80 9.64
N VAL A 25 8.36 0.54 9.98
CA VAL A 25 7.40 -0.55 9.76
C VAL A 25 6.21 -0.36 10.67
N LYS A 26 5.02 -0.22 10.08
CA LYS A 26 3.76 -0.12 10.81
C LYS A 26 2.94 -1.38 10.56
N LYS A 27 2.24 -1.85 11.58
CA LYS A 27 1.36 -3.02 11.48
C LYS A 27 -0.09 -2.56 11.60
N LEU A 28 -0.96 -3.10 10.75
CA LEU A 28 -2.39 -2.84 10.78
C LEU A 28 -3.16 -4.16 10.79
N ASP A 29 -4.21 -4.21 11.59
CA ASP A 29 -5.25 -5.22 11.52
C ASP A 29 -6.41 -4.63 10.69
N ILE A 30 -6.72 -5.26 9.55
CA ILE A 30 -7.74 -4.79 8.61
C ILE A 30 -8.74 -5.91 8.36
N GLU A 31 -10.00 -5.65 8.68
CA GLU A 31 -11.10 -6.56 8.38
C GLU A 31 -11.43 -6.51 6.88
N ILE A 32 -10.95 -7.48 6.10
CA ILE A 32 -11.13 -7.50 4.63
C ILE A 32 -11.19 -8.91 4.08
N ASP A 33 -11.96 -9.08 3.01
CA ASP A 33 -12.03 -10.33 2.24
C ASP A 33 -10.89 -10.35 1.21
N GLU A 34 -9.94 -11.30 1.37
CA GLU A 34 -8.75 -11.37 0.52
C GLU A 34 -9.05 -11.74 -0.95
N SER A 35 -10.27 -12.18 -1.28
CA SER A 35 -10.68 -12.36 -2.68
C SER A 35 -10.96 -11.03 -3.41
N LEU A 36 -11.07 -9.93 -2.66
CA LEU A 36 -11.29 -8.60 -3.23
C LEU A 36 -10.02 -8.04 -3.87
N PRO A 37 -10.17 -7.08 -4.81
CA PRO A 37 -9.05 -6.34 -5.38
C PRO A 37 -8.17 -5.67 -4.33
N ILE A 38 -6.86 -5.65 -4.58
CA ILE A 38 -5.87 -4.98 -3.71
C ILE A 38 -6.15 -3.49 -3.50
N THR A 39 -6.82 -2.83 -4.45
CA THR A 39 -7.31 -1.45 -4.28
C THR A 39 -8.15 -1.27 -3.03
N MET A 40 -9.05 -2.19 -2.71
CA MET A 40 -9.90 -2.09 -1.51
C MET A 40 -9.07 -2.08 -0.21
N LEU A 41 -7.97 -2.85 -0.18
CA LEU A 41 -7.03 -2.84 0.93
C LEU A 41 -6.30 -1.49 1.00
N LEU A 42 -5.75 -1.01 -0.11
CA LEU A 42 -5.05 0.26 -0.19
C LEU A 42 -5.95 1.44 0.25
N GLU A 43 -7.22 1.44 -0.17
CA GLU A 43 -8.19 2.45 0.27
C GLU A 43 -8.43 2.41 1.79
N SER A 44 -8.49 1.21 2.36
CA SER A 44 -8.62 1.01 3.80
C SER A 44 -7.39 1.55 4.54
N ILE A 45 -6.18 1.28 4.02
CA ILE A 45 -4.93 1.81 4.58
C ILE A 45 -4.95 3.34 4.56
N HIS A 46 -5.25 3.98 3.43
CA HIS A 46 -5.34 5.45 3.36
C HIS A 46 -6.37 6.03 4.34
N LYS A 47 -7.54 5.39 4.45
CA LYS A 47 -8.61 5.85 5.36
C LYS A 47 -8.21 5.76 6.83
N LEU A 48 -7.53 4.67 7.22
CA LEU A 48 -7.09 4.40 8.59
C LEU A 48 -5.89 5.27 8.98
N THR A 49 -4.91 5.36 8.10
CA THR A 49 -3.62 6.03 8.36
C THR A 49 -3.64 7.53 8.09
N LYS A 50 -4.67 8.02 7.38
CA LYS A 50 -4.77 9.39 6.88
C LYS A 50 -3.67 9.78 5.89
N ILE A 51 -2.89 8.82 5.39
CA ILE A 51 -1.97 9.04 4.27
C ILE A 51 -2.81 9.43 3.05
N PRO A 52 -2.51 10.55 2.37
CA PRO A 52 -3.26 10.94 1.19
C PRO A 52 -2.99 9.98 0.02
N LYS A 53 -3.98 9.79 -0.86
CA LYS A 53 -3.85 8.96 -2.07
C LYS A 53 -3.00 9.64 -3.16
N TYR A 54 -2.85 10.95 -3.04
CA TYR A 54 -2.11 11.79 -3.98
C TYR A 54 -1.41 12.91 -3.22
N ARG A 55 -0.28 13.37 -3.75
CA ARG A 55 0.31 14.65 -3.36
C ARG A 55 -0.07 15.72 -4.38
N GLU A 56 -0.24 16.94 -3.90
CA GLU A 56 -0.43 18.10 -4.76
C GLU A 56 0.91 18.81 -4.97
N ILE A 57 1.27 19.07 -6.22
CA ILE A 57 2.43 19.89 -6.56
C ILE A 57 1.96 21.14 -7.28
N LYS A 58 2.58 22.29 -6.98
CA LYS A 58 2.33 23.53 -7.70
C LYS A 58 3.44 23.75 -8.71
N TRP A 59 3.09 23.75 -9.99
CA TRP A 59 4.03 23.98 -11.09
C TRP A 59 3.42 24.96 -12.08
N ASP A 60 4.16 26.02 -12.44
CA ASP A 60 3.71 27.07 -13.38
C ASP A 60 2.31 27.63 -13.07
N GLY A 61 2.03 27.88 -11.78
CA GLY A 61 0.73 28.40 -11.33
C GLY A 61 -0.42 27.39 -11.34
N LYS A 62 -0.23 26.18 -11.85
CA LYS A 62 -1.20 25.08 -11.82
C LYS A 62 -0.94 24.12 -10.66
N VAL A 63 -1.99 23.49 -10.17
CA VAL A 63 -1.91 22.42 -9.16
C VAL A 63 -2.09 21.09 -9.88
N GLU A 64 -1.03 20.27 -9.87
CA GLU A 64 -1.05 18.91 -10.40
C GLU A 64 -1.17 17.91 -9.25
N LYS A 65 -1.84 16.78 -9.50
CA LYS A 65 -1.99 15.69 -8.53
C LYS A 65 -1.17 14.49 -8.97
N ILE A 66 -0.28 14.04 -8.09
CA ILE A 66 0.56 12.88 -8.30
C ILE A 66 0.06 11.77 -7.38
N ALA A 67 -0.42 10.66 -7.96
CA ALA A 67 -0.87 9.50 -7.19
C ALA A 67 0.31 8.80 -6.51
N CYS A 68 0.05 8.21 -5.34
CA CYS A 68 1.01 7.33 -4.68
C CYS A 68 1.26 6.09 -5.54
N SER A 69 2.50 5.59 -5.49
CA SER A 69 2.83 4.25 -5.98
C SER A 69 2.76 3.26 -4.84
N TYR A 70 2.40 2.03 -5.19
CA TYR A 70 2.25 0.95 -4.24
C TYR A 70 3.14 -0.20 -4.64
N TYR A 71 3.81 -0.79 -3.67
CA TYR A 71 4.68 -1.92 -3.86
C TYR A 71 4.34 -3.02 -2.85
N PHE A 72 4.63 -4.27 -3.22
CA PHE A 72 4.53 -5.42 -2.33
C PHE A 72 5.89 -6.09 -2.20
N LYS A 73 6.16 -6.70 -1.06
CA LYS A 73 7.42 -7.44 -0.86
C LYS A 73 7.33 -8.82 -1.52
N ASN A 74 8.20 -9.12 -2.48
CA ASN A 74 8.10 -10.37 -3.27
C ASN A 74 8.84 -11.55 -2.62
N SER A 75 9.93 -11.30 -1.91
CA SER A 75 10.68 -12.31 -1.16
C SER A 75 10.95 -11.90 0.29
N ASN A 76 11.68 -12.75 1.02
CA ASN A 76 12.11 -12.44 2.38
C ASN A 76 13.33 -11.50 2.40
N GLU A 77 13.96 -11.25 1.25
CA GLU A 77 15.14 -10.39 1.16
C GLU A 77 14.82 -8.95 1.56
N PRO A 78 15.75 -8.25 2.24
CA PRO A 78 15.61 -6.83 2.49
C PRO A 78 15.48 -6.07 1.16
N TYR A 79 14.52 -5.14 1.09
CA TYR A 79 14.31 -4.24 -0.06
C TYR A 79 13.78 -4.88 -1.35
N ASP A 80 13.44 -6.17 -1.36
CA ASP A 80 12.83 -6.83 -2.52
C ASP A 80 11.33 -6.49 -2.65
N PHE A 81 11.07 -5.27 -3.13
CA PHE A 81 9.74 -4.73 -3.37
C PHE A 81 9.47 -4.58 -4.86
N GLU A 82 8.30 -5.05 -5.29
CA GLU A 82 7.81 -4.93 -6.66
C GLU A 82 6.60 -4.02 -6.73
N MET A 83 6.51 -3.20 -7.78
CA MET A 83 5.39 -2.29 -7.97
C MET A 83 4.11 -3.07 -8.29
N ILE A 84 3.01 -2.68 -7.66
CA ILE A 84 1.67 -3.19 -7.96
C ILE A 84 1.19 -2.56 -9.27
N MET A 85 1.38 -3.27 -10.38
CA MET A 85 0.95 -2.82 -11.71
C MET A 85 -0.55 -3.07 -11.96
N ASP A 86 -1.11 -4.12 -11.37
CA ASP A 86 -2.54 -4.47 -11.49
C ASP A 86 -3.26 -4.29 -10.15
N LEU A 87 -3.98 -3.18 -10.07
CA LEU A 87 -4.79 -2.77 -8.93
C LEU A 87 -6.10 -3.56 -8.76
N ASN A 88 -6.48 -4.35 -9.77
CA ASN A 88 -7.65 -5.23 -9.72
C ASN A 88 -7.32 -6.65 -9.27
N LYS A 89 -6.01 -6.99 -9.18
CA LYS A 89 -5.56 -8.30 -8.73
C LYS A 89 -6.06 -8.59 -7.30
N PRO A 90 -6.59 -9.81 -7.02
CA PRO A 90 -7.03 -10.19 -5.69
C PRO A 90 -5.90 -10.09 -4.65
N ILE A 91 -6.23 -9.68 -3.42
CA ILE A 91 -5.26 -9.60 -2.31
C ILE A 91 -4.61 -10.95 -2.04
N SER A 92 -5.37 -12.04 -2.17
CA SER A 92 -4.91 -13.42 -1.97
C SER A 92 -3.74 -13.82 -2.86
N ASP A 93 -3.59 -13.17 -4.02
CA ASP A 93 -2.60 -13.52 -5.03
C ASP A 93 -1.26 -12.81 -4.80
N PHE A 94 -1.16 -11.96 -3.77
CA PHE A 94 0.08 -11.31 -3.38
C PHE A 94 0.84 -12.16 -2.35
N PRO A 95 2.17 -12.26 -2.47
CA PRO A 95 2.99 -13.05 -1.57
C PRO A 95 3.02 -12.42 -0.17
N LYS A 96 2.86 -13.26 0.85
CA LYS A 96 2.86 -12.85 2.26
C LYS A 96 4.26 -13.00 2.86
N LYS A 97 5.16 -12.09 2.52
CA LYS A 97 6.60 -12.13 2.87
C LYS A 97 7.01 -11.12 3.94
N GLY A 98 6.03 -10.60 4.67
CA GLY A 98 6.27 -9.78 5.85
C GLY A 98 6.90 -10.57 6.99
N SER A 99 7.31 -9.85 8.04
CA SER A 99 8.01 -10.38 9.22
C SER A 99 7.30 -11.52 9.95
N LYS A 100 5.98 -11.67 9.76
CA LYS A 100 5.14 -12.72 10.33
C LYS A 100 4.31 -13.47 9.28
N GLU A 101 4.86 -13.64 8.08
CA GLU A 101 4.12 -14.23 6.94
C GLU A 101 2.83 -13.45 6.62
N GLU A 102 2.90 -12.12 6.78
CA GLU A 102 1.84 -11.18 6.46
C GLU A 102 2.10 -10.50 5.11
N LEU A 103 1.07 -9.87 4.52
CA LEU A 103 1.29 -9.03 3.34
C LEU A 103 2.10 -7.80 3.77
N SER A 104 3.11 -7.47 2.98
CA SER A 104 4.04 -6.37 3.24
C SER A 104 3.96 -5.37 2.10
N LEU A 105 3.55 -4.13 2.41
CA LEU A 105 3.27 -3.09 1.43
C LEU A 105 4.16 -1.86 1.64
N PHE A 106 4.62 -1.24 0.56
CA PHE A 106 5.29 0.04 0.62
C PHE A 106 4.50 1.08 -0.16
N ILE A 107 4.19 2.21 0.49
CA ILE A 107 3.51 3.37 -0.09
C ILE A 107 4.55 4.45 -0.34
N ASP A 108 4.79 4.67 -1.62
CA ASP A 108 5.78 5.61 -2.11
C ASP A 108 5.09 6.93 -2.49
N LYS A 109 5.57 8.05 -1.92
CA LYS A 109 5.06 9.39 -2.23
C LYS A 109 5.70 9.97 -3.50
N ASN A 110 6.74 9.34 -4.01
CA ASN A 110 7.57 9.79 -5.12
C ASN A 110 7.31 8.97 -6.37
N THR A 111 6.35 9.37 -7.19
CA THR A 111 6.48 9.12 -8.63
C THR A 111 7.17 10.31 -9.27
N GLY A 112 8.30 10.02 -9.91
CA GLY A 112 9.16 10.99 -10.57
C GLY A 112 8.43 11.67 -11.71
N LEU A 113 8.65 12.99 -11.84
CA LEU A 113 8.48 13.67 -13.11
C LEU A 113 9.51 13.04 -14.07
N VAL A 114 9.04 12.22 -15.01
CA VAL A 114 9.83 11.88 -16.19
C VAL A 114 9.83 13.14 -17.05
N ASN A 115 10.96 13.84 -17.12
CA ASN A 115 11.17 14.93 -18.09
C ASN A 115 11.21 14.36 -19.52
#